data_AF-A0A6A8QM88-F1
#
_entry.id   AF-A0A6A8QM88-F1
#
_cell.length_a   1.000
_cell.length_b   1.000
_cell.length_c   1.000
_cell.angle_alpha   90.00
_cell.angle_beta   90.00
_cell.angle_gamma   90.00
#
_symmetry.space_group_name_H-M   'P 1'
#
loop_
_entity.id
_entity.type
_entity.pdbx_description
1 polymer ?
#
loop_
_entity_poly.entity_id
_entity_poly.type
_entity_poly.pdbx_seq_one_letter_code
_entity_poly.pdbx_strand_id
1 'polypeptide(L)'
;MMPAACHSSATTVERSIRVMTYLSPSGHRRQMNADLYVGNREPSLDELLTDPIMTRLLARDGITMADLFEVIADAKDRLARRDW
;
A
#
# COMPACT_ATOMS: atom_id res chain seq x y z
N MET A 1 -45.21 -16.03 -33.81
CA MET A 1 -45.05 -14.82 -32.96
C MET A 1 -44.54 -15.32 -31.62
N MET A 2 -43.25 -15.15 -31.34
CA MET A 2 -42.56 -15.76 -30.19
C MET A 2 -42.60 -14.84 -28.95
N PRO A 3 -42.66 -15.39 -27.73
CA PRO A 3 -42.72 -14.63 -26.48
C PRO A 3 -41.36 -14.50 -25.78
N ALA A 4 -41.21 -13.53 -24.87
CA ALA A 4 -40.36 -13.60 -23.66
C ALA A 4 -40.48 -12.26 -22.91
N ALA A 5 -41.09 -12.22 -21.72
CA ALA A 5 -40.50 -12.56 -20.42
C ALA A 5 -39.57 -11.45 -19.89
N CYS A 6 -40.10 -10.72 -18.90
CA CYS A 6 -39.45 -9.69 -18.12
C CYS A 6 -38.46 -10.37 -17.15
N HIS A 7 -37.17 -10.08 -17.27
CA HIS A 7 -36.14 -10.66 -16.40
C HIS A 7 -35.68 -9.65 -15.33
N SER A 8 -36.13 -9.93 -14.11
CA SER A 8 -35.38 -10.01 -12.86
C SER A 8 -34.08 -9.21 -12.65
N SER A 9 -34.14 -8.43 -11.57
CA SER A 9 -33.21 -8.41 -10.42
C SER A 9 -31.78 -7.91 -10.60
N ALA A 10 -31.48 -6.85 -9.84
CA ALA A 10 -30.19 -6.20 -9.67
C ALA A 10 -29.04 -7.20 -9.42
N THR A 11 -28.06 -7.19 -10.30
CA THR A 11 -26.78 -7.88 -10.13
C THR A 11 -25.70 -6.88 -9.76
N THR A 12 -25.15 -7.09 -8.56
CA THR A 12 -23.90 -6.53 -8.06
C THR A 12 -22.84 -6.52 -9.15
N VAL A 13 -22.32 -5.33 -9.47
CA VAL A 13 -21.25 -5.17 -10.46
C VAL A 13 -19.95 -5.66 -9.83
N GLU A 14 -19.69 -6.94 -10.02
CA GLU A 14 -18.39 -7.57 -9.81
C GLU A 14 -17.41 -7.00 -10.85
N ARG A 15 -16.65 -5.96 -10.46
CA ARG A 15 -15.55 -5.45 -11.29
C ARG A 15 -14.37 -6.41 -11.21
N SER A 16 -14.43 -7.40 -12.09
CA SER A 16 -13.35 -8.30 -12.48
C SER A 16 -12.05 -7.52 -12.75
N ILE A 17 -11.05 -7.75 -11.90
CA ILE A 17 -9.67 -7.31 -12.15
C ILE A 17 -9.17 -8.12 -13.34
N ARG A 18 -9.06 -7.47 -14.50
CA ARG A 18 -8.40 -8.06 -15.67
C ARG A 18 -6.93 -8.27 -15.33
N VAL A 19 -6.56 -9.53 -15.05
CA VAL A 19 -5.17 -9.96 -14.97
C VAL A 19 -4.59 -9.83 -16.38
N MET A 20 -3.76 -8.83 -16.57
CA MET A 20 -3.06 -8.60 -17.83
C MET A 20 -1.88 -9.56 -17.89
N THR A 21 -2.08 -10.64 -18.64
CA THR A 21 -1.12 -11.72 -18.89
C THR A 21 0.01 -11.19 -19.77
N TYR A 22 1.07 -10.67 -19.17
CA TYR A 22 2.29 -10.38 -19.91
C TYR A 22 3.15 -11.65 -20.00
N LEU A 23 3.23 -12.15 -21.23
CA LEU A 23 4.17 -13.11 -21.82
C LEU A 23 5.38 -13.51 -20.94
N SER A 24 5.54 -14.81 -20.69
CA SER A 24 6.81 -15.47 -20.31
C SER A 24 7.29 -16.28 -21.52
N PRO A 25 8.61 -16.43 -21.78
CA PRO A 25 9.54 -17.05 -20.83
C PRO A 25 10.99 -16.54 -20.89
N SER A 26 11.53 -16.12 -19.76
CA SER A 26 12.96 -16.23 -19.47
C SER A 26 13.08 -16.57 -18.01
N GLY A 27 13.77 -17.68 -17.72
CA GLY A 27 13.81 -18.38 -16.45
C GLY A 27 14.46 -17.62 -15.30
N HIS A 28 13.93 -16.45 -14.96
CA HIS A 28 14.07 -15.89 -13.63
C HIS A 28 13.13 -16.69 -12.74
N ARG A 29 13.64 -17.83 -12.24
CA ARG A 29 13.23 -18.36 -10.94
C ARG A 29 12.99 -17.13 -10.08
N ARG A 30 11.74 -16.87 -9.67
CA ARG A 30 11.49 -15.91 -8.60
C ARG A 30 12.30 -16.46 -7.45
N GLN A 31 13.52 -15.95 -7.31
CA GLN A 31 14.28 -16.03 -6.10
C GLN A 31 13.42 -15.21 -5.18
N MET A 32 12.42 -15.88 -4.58
CA MET A 32 11.92 -15.46 -3.30
C MET A 32 13.17 -15.56 -2.43
N ASN A 33 13.95 -14.49 -2.42
CA ASN A 33 15.00 -14.31 -1.47
C ASN A 33 14.25 -14.27 -0.14
N ALA A 34 14.13 -15.45 0.47
CA ALA A 34 13.67 -15.60 1.84
C ALA A 34 14.55 -14.75 2.78
N ASP A 35 15.72 -14.34 2.30
CA ASP A 35 16.65 -13.43 2.95
C ASP A 35 16.28 -11.93 2.85
N LEU A 36 15.28 -11.53 2.04
CA LEU A 36 14.83 -10.11 2.00
C LEU A 36 14.10 -9.67 3.27
N TYR A 37 13.78 -10.63 4.15
CA TYR A 37 13.22 -10.38 5.48
C TYR A 37 14.14 -10.91 6.60
N VAL A 38 15.46 -10.90 6.40
CA VAL A 38 16.41 -10.92 7.54
C VAL A 38 16.33 -9.56 8.23
N GLY A 39 15.22 -9.31 8.94
CA GLY A 39 14.84 -8.01 9.49
C GLY A 39 14.21 -8.17 10.86
N ASN A 40 14.98 -8.63 11.84
CA ASN A 40 14.54 -8.76 13.24
C ASN A 40 14.77 -7.48 14.07
N ARG A 41 14.96 -6.32 13.42
CA ARG A 41 15.02 -5.03 14.10
C ARG A 41 14.06 -4.07 13.44
N GLU A 42 13.25 -3.44 14.28
CA GLU A 42 12.42 -2.33 13.84
C GLU A 42 13.33 -1.23 13.30
N PRO A 43 13.06 -0.69 12.08
CA PRO A 43 13.83 0.41 11.55
C PRO A 43 13.68 1.63 12.45
N SER A 44 14.75 2.40 12.59
CA SER A 44 14.66 3.71 13.23
C SER A 44 13.74 4.63 12.41
N LEU A 45 13.19 5.65 13.07
CA LEU A 45 12.35 6.64 12.39
C LEU A 45 13.12 7.35 11.26
N ASP A 46 14.41 7.60 11.45
CA ASP A 46 15.26 8.26 10.45
C ASP A 46 15.44 7.39 9.18
N GLU A 47 15.69 6.09 9.36
CA GLU A 47 15.75 5.13 8.26
C GLU A 47 14.44 5.07 7.49
N LEU A 48 13.29 5.10 8.18
CA LEU A 48 11.98 5.10 7.53
C LEU A 48 11.72 6.41 6.75
N LEU A 49 12.09 7.56 7.32
CA LEU A 49 11.88 8.88 6.70
C LEU A 49 12.78 9.13 5.49
N THR A 50 13.93 8.45 5.43
CA THR A 50 14.86 8.52 4.29
C THR A 50 14.60 7.43 3.24
N ASP A 51 13.64 6.53 3.47
CA ASP A 51 13.26 5.49 2.51
C ASP A 51 12.63 6.10 1.23
N PRO A 52 13.16 5.79 0.03
CA PRO A 52 12.57 6.22 -1.23
C PRO A 52 11.12 5.78 -1.44
N ILE A 53 10.70 4.65 -0.86
CA ILE A 53 9.30 4.19 -0.86
C ILE A 53 8.43 5.16 -0.07
N MET A 54 8.90 5.62 1.11
CA MET A 54 8.17 6.58 1.92
C MET A 54 7.92 7.88 1.15
N THR A 55 8.95 8.38 0.46
CA THR A 55 8.83 9.58 -0.38
C THR A 55 7.78 9.40 -1.48
N ARG A 56 7.73 8.23 -2.13
CA ARG A 56 6.74 7.94 -3.19
C ARG A 56 5.31 7.84 -2.65
N LEU A 57 5.14 7.26 -1.46
CA LEU A 57 3.83 7.14 -0.81
C LEU A 57 3.28 8.52 -0.44
N LEU A 58 4.10 9.37 0.16
CA LEU A 58 3.73 10.75 0.47
C LEU A 58 3.31 11.52 -0.77
N ALA A 59 4.11 11.44 -1.84
CA ALA A 59 3.80 12.11 -3.11
C ALA A 59 2.50 11.58 -3.75
N ARG A 60 2.25 10.27 -3.68
CA ARG A 60 1.00 9.65 -4.17
C ARG A 60 -0.22 10.21 -3.45
N ASP A 61 -0.10 10.43 -2.15
CA ASP A 61 -1.19 10.84 -1.28
C ASP A 61 -1.29 12.37 -1.16
N GLY A 62 -0.42 13.12 -1.86
CA GLY A 62 -0.40 14.59 -1.83
C GLY A 62 0.10 15.17 -0.50
N ILE A 63 0.83 14.38 0.28
CA ILE A 63 1.35 14.74 1.60
C ILE A 63 2.80 15.21 1.43
N THR A 64 3.16 16.32 2.07
CA THR A 64 4.53 16.80 2.09
C THR A 64 5.30 16.23 3.29
N MET A 65 6.64 16.26 3.22
CA MET A 65 7.46 15.91 4.39
C MET A 65 7.20 16.85 5.58
N ALA A 66 6.84 18.11 5.33
CA ALA A 66 6.50 19.07 6.38
C ALA A 66 5.25 18.62 7.15
N ASP A 67 4.18 18.22 6.44
CA ASP A 67 2.94 17.72 7.06
C ASP A 67 3.22 16.50 7.95
N LEU A 68 4.07 15.58 7.47
CA LEU A 68 4.48 14.41 8.24
C LEU A 68 5.25 14.80 9.51
N PHE A 69 6.18 15.76 9.41
CA PHE A 69 6.95 16.23 10.56
C PHE A 69 6.08 16.92 11.61
N GLU A 70 5.05 17.67 11.20
CA GLU A 70 4.09 18.27 12.11
C GLU A 70 3.34 17.19 12.92
N VAL A 71 2.88 16.11 12.26
CA VAL A 71 2.22 14.99 12.93
C VAL A 71 3.16 14.29 13.91
N ILE A 72 4.42 14.07 13.53
CA ILE A 72 5.43 13.46 14.41
C ILE A 72 5.69 14.35 15.63
N ALA A 73 5.79 15.67 15.44
CA ALA A 73 6.00 16.62 16.52
C ALA A 73 4.82 16.60 17.51
N ASP A 74 3.58 16.68 17.01
CA ASP A 74 2.39 16.57 17.87
C ASP A 74 2.33 15.24 18.63
N ALA A 75 2.64 14.13 17.96
CA ALA A 75 2.68 12.82 18.60
C ALA A 75 3.72 12.77 19.74
N LYS A 76 4.93 13.30 19.53
CA LYS A 76 5.97 13.39 20.56
C LYS A 76 5.53 14.25 21.73
N ASP A 77 4.95 15.40 21.46
CA ASP A 77 4.43 16.31 22.48
C ASP A 77 3.32 15.66 23.31
N ARG A 78 2.43 14.90 22.66
CA ARG A 78 1.37 14.14 23.33
C ARG A 78 1.93 13.02 24.21
N LEU A 79 3.01 12.37 23.78
CA LEU A 79 3.69 11.33 24.56
C LEU A 79 4.42 11.93 25.76
N ALA A 80 5.15 13.03 25.59
CA ALA A 80 5.82 13.73 26.69
C ALA A 80 4.84 14.21 27.77
N ARG A 81 3.61 14.58 27.38
CA ARG A 81 2.53 14.90 28.33
C ARG A 81 1.86 13.66 28.96
N ARG A 82 2.07 12.48 28.40
CA ARG A 82 1.50 11.19 28.82
C ARG A 82 2.47 10.34 29.63
N ASP A 83 3.68 10.81 29.91
CA ASP A 83 4.64 10.10 30.77
C ASP A 83 4.40 10.52 32.23
N TRP A 84 4.31 9.52 33.13
CA TRP A 84 3.84 9.62 34.53
C TRP A 84 5.05 9.51 35.46
#